data_AF-A0AA36F1V4-F1
#
_entry.id   AF-A0AA36F1V4-F1
#
_cell.length_a   1.000
_cell.length_b   1.000
_cell.length_c   1.000
_cell.angle_alpha   90.00
_cell.angle_beta   90.00
_cell.angle_gamma   90.00
#
_symmetry.space_group_name_H-M   'P 1'
#
loop_
_entity.id
_entity.type
_entity.pdbx_description
1 polymer ?
#
loop_
_entity_poly.entity_id
_entity_poly.type
_entity_poly.pdbx_seq_one_letter_code
_entity_poly.pdbx_strand_id
1 'polypeptide(L)'
;MATPVAVQMNLHPIMDWDSSDVVKEFKKFKQKAQLAFKSFLKGTTDDEKIQPPIDQKETRAKLAATQEQAQRHCNKHAQHLPEMLGGQHVHTQDPITKTWIPELKLQDQI
;
A
#
# COMPACT_ATOMS: atom_id res chain seq x y z
N MET A 1 22.34 -2.37 -33.35
CA MET A 1 21.84 -2.47 -31.97
C MET A 1 20.57 -1.63 -31.87
N ALA A 2 19.42 -2.21 -32.23
CA ALA A 2 18.14 -1.50 -32.17
C ALA A 2 17.64 -1.56 -30.73
N THR A 3 17.70 -0.44 -30.02
CA THR A 3 16.97 -0.26 -28.76
C THR A 3 15.49 -0.53 -29.04
N PRO A 4 14.81 -1.39 -28.27
CA PRO A 4 13.39 -1.62 -28.47
C PRO A 4 12.65 -0.30 -28.30
N VAL A 5 11.68 -0.05 -29.19
CA VAL A 5 10.76 1.09 -29.21
C VAL A 5 9.78 1.03 -28.02
N ALA A 6 10.27 0.68 -26.84
CA ALA A 6 9.57 0.75 -25.57
C ALA A 6 9.83 2.09 -24.86
N VAL A 7 10.85 2.84 -25.29
CA VAL A 7 11.28 4.11 -24.65
C VAL A 7 10.37 5.31 -25.04
N GLN A 8 9.61 5.22 -26.14
CA GLN A 8 8.88 6.39 -26.65
C GLN A 8 7.43 6.52 -26.16
N MET A 9 6.92 5.54 -25.42
CA MET A 9 5.61 5.65 -24.76
C MET A 9 5.88 5.71 -23.27
N ASN A 10 5.72 6.89 -22.68
CA ASN A 10 5.85 7.09 -21.24
C ASN A 10 4.73 6.35 -20.48
N LEU A 11 4.78 5.02 -20.47
CA LEU A 11 3.78 4.12 -19.93
C LEU A 11 3.75 4.13 -18.40
N HIS A 12 4.77 4.73 -17.77
CA HIS A 12 4.80 5.05 -16.36
C HIS A 12 4.54 6.54 -16.20
N PRO A 13 3.32 6.94 -15.80
CA PRO A 13 3.06 8.32 -15.38
C PRO A 13 3.95 8.61 -14.18
N ILE A 14 4.77 9.65 -14.28
CA ILE A 14 5.65 10.11 -13.21
C ILE A 14 5.13 11.49 -12.79
N MET A 15 4.96 11.66 -11.48
CA MET A 15 4.60 12.93 -10.86
C MET A 15 5.88 13.70 -10.55
N ASP A 16 5.96 14.95 -11.02
CA ASP A 16 7.03 15.87 -10.66
C ASP A 16 6.63 16.63 -9.40
N TRP A 17 7.18 16.19 -8.27
CA TRP A 17 6.90 16.75 -6.95
C TRP A 17 7.65 18.07 -6.68
N ASP A 18 8.72 18.33 -7.42
CA ASP A 18 9.57 19.53 -7.24
C ASP A 18 9.11 20.71 -8.10
N SER A 19 8.04 20.51 -8.89
CA SER A 19 7.46 21.56 -9.73
C SER A 19 6.89 22.70 -8.89
N SER A 20 7.12 23.93 -9.37
CA SER A 20 6.57 25.15 -8.76
C SER A 20 5.04 25.24 -8.82
N ASP A 21 4.40 24.45 -9.69
CA ASP A 21 2.94 24.35 -9.81
C ASP A 21 2.50 22.86 -9.75
N VAL A 22 2.52 22.33 -8.54
CA VAL A 22 2.15 20.94 -8.22
C VAL A 22 0.73 20.57 -8.66
N VAL A 23 -0.21 21.52 -8.66
CA VAL A 23 -1.61 21.25 -9.04
C VAL A 23 -1.71 21.02 -10.54
N LYS A 24 -0.95 21.80 -11.33
CA LYS A 24 -0.88 21.63 -12.78
C LYS A 24 -0.18 20.34 -13.17
N GLU A 25 0.94 20.00 -12.53
CA GLU A 25 1.61 18.71 -12.77
C GLU A 25 0.75 17.52 -12.32
N PHE A 26 -0.02 17.65 -11.24
CA PHE A 26 -0.96 16.61 -10.83
C PHE A 26 -2.07 16.38 -11.87
N LYS A 27 -2.63 17.44 -12.45
CA LYS A 27 -3.62 17.32 -13.54
C LYS A 27 -3.04 16.58 -14.75
N LYS A 28 -1.80 16.90 -15.11
CA LYS A 28 -1.06 16.27 -16.21
C LYS A 28 -0.73 14.80 -15.92
N PHE A 29 -0.29 14.50 -14.70
CA PHE A 29 -0.11 13.14 -14.21
C PHE A 29 -1.41 12.33 -14.33
N LYS A 30 -2.54 12.87 -13.84
CA LYS A 30 -3.85 12.20 -13.93
C LYS A 30 -4.25 11.88 -15.37
N GLN A 31 -4.08 12.84 -16.28
CA GLN A 31 -4.40 12.64 -17.69
C GLN A 31 -3.54 11.53 -18.32
N LYS A 32 -2.22 11.55 -18.05
CA LYS A 32 -1.28 10.56 -18.56
C LYS A 32 -1.53 9.17 -17.97
N ALA A 33 -1.86 9.09 -16.68
CA ALA A 33 -2.23 7.86 -16.00
C ALA A 33 -3.49 7.23 -16.61
N GLN A 34 -4.54 8.03 -16.81
CA GLN A 34 -5.77 7.52 -17.43
C GLN A 34 -5.52 6.96 -18.83
N LEU A 35 -4.69 7.62 -19.63
CA LEU A 35 -4.36 7.13 -20.97
C LEU A 35 -3.53 5.84 -20.90
N ALA A 36 -2.55 5.77 -19.99
CA ALA A 36 -1.74 4.57 -19.77
C ALA A 36 -2.60 3.39 -19.31
N PHE A 37 -3.50 3.59 -18.35
CA PHE A 37 -4.43 2.55 -17.89
C PHE A 37 -5.38 2.10 -19.01
N LYS A 38 -5.95 3.03 -19.79
CA LYS A 38 -6.79 2.66 -20.94
C LYS A 38 -6.01 1.88 -22.00
N SER A 39 -4.77 2.27 -22.26
CA SER A 39 -3.90 1.55 -23.19
C SER A 39 -3.52 0.17 -22.69
N PHE A 40 -3.25 0.03 -21.38
CA PHE A 40 -2.95 -1.23 -20.73
C PHE A 40 -4.14 -2.20 -20.83
N LEU A 41 -5.35 -1.71 -20.57
CA LEU A 41 -6.59 -2.50 -20.63
C LEU A 41 -7.09 -2.77 -22.06
N LYS A 42 -6.56 -2.08 -23.07
CA LYS A 42 -6.96 -2.29 -24.47
C LYS A 42 -6.50 -3.64 -25.03
N GLY A 43 -5.53 -4.30 -24.38
CA GLY A 43 -5.05 -5.64 -24.72
C GLY A 43 -5.72 -6.78 -23.92
N THR A 44 -6.48 -6.46 -22.88
CA THR A 44 -7.24 -7.43 -22.10
C THR A 44 -8.62 -7.56 -22.74
N THR A 45 -8.73 -8.47 -23.71
CA THR A 45 -10.02 -9.01 -24.17
C THR A 45 -10.81 -9.50 -22.94
N ASP A 46 -12.14 -9.38 -22.94
CA ASP A 46 -13.10 -9.67 -21.85
C ASP A 46 -12.99 -11.06 -21.16
N ASP A 47 -11.98 -11.86 -21.48
CA ASP A 47 -11.72 -13.21 -20.98
C ASP A 47 -10.69 -13.29 -19.85
N GLU A 48 -10.13 -12.18 -19.36
CA GLU A 48 -9.53 -12.17 -18.01
C GLU A 48 -10.63 -11.93 -16.98
N LYS A 49 -11.64 -12.80 -17.05
CA LYS A 49 -12.61 -13.05 -15.99
C LYS A 49 -11.79 -13.22 -14.73
N ILE A 50 -11.92 -12.24 -13.83
CA ILE A 50 -11.51 -12.29 -12.42
C ILE A 50 -11.60 -13.76 -12.01
N GLN A 51 -10.44 -14.33 -11.69
CA GLN A 51 -10.27 -15.75 -11.39
C GLN A 51 -11.48 -16.27 -10.61
N PRO A 52 -11.99 -17.49 -10.91
CA PRO A 52 -13.19 -18.04 -10.28
C PRO A 52 -13.10 -17.83 -8.77
N PRO A 53 -14.24 -17.59 -8.08
CA PRO A 53 -14.24 -17.16 -6.69
C PRO A 53 -13.28 -18.05 -5.91
N ILE A 54 -12.11 -17.49 -5.59
CA ILE A 54 -11.09 -18.19 -4.82
C ILE A 54 -11.84 -18.61 -3.57
N ASP A 55 -11.77 -19.89 -3.20
CA ASP A 55 -12.44 -20.39 -2.01
C ASP A 55 -12.10 -19.42 -0.86
N GLN A 56 -13.07 -18.57 -0.53
CA GLN A 56 -12.81 -17.37 0.27
C GLN A 56 -12.39 -17.80 1.67
N LYS A 57 -12.81 -19.00 2.07
CA LYS A 57 -12.45 -19.65 3.32
C LYS A 57 -11.01 -20.13 3.29
N GLU A 58 -10.54 -20.79 2.23
CA GLU A 58 -9.13 -21.18 2.06
C GLU A 58 -8.22 -19.95 2.01
N THR A 59 -8.63 -18.92 1.27
CA THR A 59 -7.89 -17.64 1.17
C THR A 59 -7.77 -16.96 2.53
N ARG A 60 -8.89 -16.87 3.26
CA ARG A 60 -8.93 -16.28 4.60
C ARG A 60 -8.12 -17.12 5.59
N ALA A 61 -8.16 -18.45 5.49
CA ALA A 61 -7.39 -19.35 6.34
C ALA A 61 -5.87 -19.19 6.10
N LYS A 62 -5.45 -19.10 4.83
CA LYS A 62 -4.04 -18.85 4.47
C LYS A 62 -3.57 -17.49 4.99
N LEU A 63 -4.35 -16.43 4.78
CA LEU A 63 -4.05 -15.09 5.30
C LEU A 63 -3.91 -15.09 6.83
N ALA A 64 -4.85 -15.72 7.54
CA ALA A 64 -4.81 -15.83 9.00
C ALA A 64 -3.58 -16.61 9.48
N ALA A 65 -3.24 -17.72 8.82
CA ALA A 65 -2.05 -18.51 9.15
C ALA A 65 -0.75 -17.72 8.92
N THR A 66 -0.65 -16.97 7.82
CA THR A 66 0.51 -16.10 7.56
C THR A 66 0.61 -14.97 8.59
N GLN A 67 -0.51 -14.34 8.95
CA GLN A 67 -0.55 -13.32 10.00
C GLN A 67 -0.10 -13.90 11.35
N GLU A 68 -0.60 -15.06 11.72
CA GLU A 68 -0.24 -15.74 12.97
C GLU A 68 1.25 -16.12 13.00
N GLN A 69 1.78 -16.63 11.88
CA GLN A 69 3.21 -16.93 11.76
C GLN A 69 4.07 -15.67 11.92
N ALA A 70 3.69 -14.57 11.27
CA ALA A 70 4.39 -13.30 11.41
C ALA A 70 4.35 -12.77 12.86
N GLN A 71 3.18 -12.85 13.50
CA GLN A 71 3.02 -12.46 14.90
C GLN A 71 3.88 -13.34 15.82
N ARG A 72 3.87 -14.66 15.64
CA ARG A 72 4.72 -15.58 16.41
C ARG A 72 6.21 -15.27 16.22
N HIS A 73 6.63 -14.96 15.00
CA HIS A 73 8.02 -14.57 14.72
C HIS A 73 8.39 -13.29 15.46
N CYS A 74 7.59 -12.22 15.35
CA CYS A 74 7.83 -10.97 16.06
C CYS A 74 7.82 -11.16 17.59
N ASN A 75 6.85 -11.91 18.12
CA ASN A 75 6.74 -12.20 19.55
C ASN A 75 7.94 -12.99 20.08
N LYS A 76 8.44 -13.96 19.30
CA LYS A 76 9.66 -14.70 19.64
C LYS A 76 10.83 -13.72 19.83
N HIS A 77 11.05 -12.82 18.87
CA HIS A 77 12.09 -11.80 18.99
C HIS A 77 11.86 -10.85 20.18
N ALA A 78 10.61 -10.49 20.46
CA ALA A 78 10.24 -9.66 21.61
C ALA A 78 10.49 -10.34 22.98
N GLN A 79 10.42 -11.67 23.06
CA GLN A 79 10.71 -12.42 24.29
C GLN A 79 12.21 -12.48 24.62
N HIS A 80 13.08 -12.37 23.62
CA HIS A 80 14.55 -12.42 23.79
C HIS A 80 15.19 -11.04 23.90
N LEU A 81 14.45 -10.00 23.49
CA LEU A 81 14.83 -8.59 23.60
C LEU A 81 15.23 -8.17 25.03
N PRO A 82 14.51 -8.57 26.10
CA PRO A 82 14.91 -8.28 27.48
C PRO A 82 16.28 -8.86 27.85
N GLU A 83 16.61 -10.04 27.31
CA GLU A 83 17.87 -10.75 27.57
C GLU A 83 19.04 -10.08 26.82
N MET A 84 18.83 -9.62 25.58
CA MET A 84 19.87 -8.90 24.82
C MET A 84 20.16 -7.49 25.35
N LEU A 85 19.19 -6.82 25.98
CA LEU A 85 19.34 -5.46 26.51
C LEU A 85 20.00 -5.41 27.90
N GLY A 86 20.46 -6.55 28.42
CA GLY A 86 21.29 -6.62 29.62
C GLY A 86 20.66 -5.99 30.85
N GLY A 87 19.34 -6.11 31.02
CA GLY A 87 18.64 -5.57 32.19
C GLY A 87 18.52 -4.04 32.24
N GLN A 88 18.72 -3.32 31.12
CA GLN A 88 18.33 -1.92 31.07
C GLN A 88 16.80 -1.81 31.15
N HIS A 89 16.30 -1.15 32.19
CA HIS A 89 14.87 -0.87 32.37
C HIS A 89 14.38 0.05 31.23
N VAL A 90 13.88 -0.56 30.16
CA VAL A 90 13.20 0.17 29.09
C VAL A 90 11.88 0.67 29.66
N HIS A 91 11.74 1.99 29.79
CA HIS A 91 10.45 2.61 30.11
C HIS A 91 9.49 2.34 28.95
N THR A 92 8.68 1.29 29.09
CA THR A 92 7.57 1.01 28.16
C THR A 92 6.51 2.07 28.38
N GLN A 93 6.45 3.04 27.47
CA GLN A 93 5.28 3.91 27.36
C GLN A 93 4.09 3.06 26.95
N ASP A 94 2.97 3.15 27.68
CA ASP A 94 1.75 2.47 27.30
C ASP A 94 1.38 2.83 25.85
N PRO A 95 0.92 1.86 25.04
CA PRO A 95 0.53 2.15 23.67
C PRO A 95 -0.53 3.24 23.70
N ILE A 96 -0.19 4.40 23.13
CA ILE A 96 -1.14 5.49 22.98
C ILE A 96 -2.28 4.91 22.14
N THR A 97 -3.45 4.76 22.76
CA THR A 97 -4.66 4.34 22.06
C THR A 97 -5.07 5.52 21.18
N LYS A 98 -4.40 5.67 20.03
CA LYS A 98 -4.78 6.63 18.99
C LYS A 98 -6.00 6.06 18.29
N THR A 99 -7.17 6.35 18.85
CA THR A 99 -8.42 6.27 18.10
C THR A 99 -8.31 7.29 16.97
N TRP A 100 -8.15 6.83 15.74
CA TRP A 100 -8.29 7.66 14.56
C TRP A 100 -9.76 8.04 14.46
N ILE A 101 -10.14 9.14 15.08
CA ILE A 101 -11.46 9.76 14.89
C ILE A 101 -11.36 10.56 13.59
N PRO A 102 -11.99 10.13 12.48
CA PRO A 102 -12.01 10.95 11.28
C PRO A 102 -12.70 12.28 11.57
N GLU A 103 -12.11 13.38 11.10
CA GLU A 103 -12.49 14.80 11.20
C GLU A 103 -13.85 15.10 10.53
N LEU A 104 -14.90 14.40 10.95
CA LEU A 104 -16.26 14.60 10.48
C LEU A 104 -17.16 14.44 11.70
N LYS A 105 -17.29 15.50 12.52
CA LYS A 105 -18.46 15.83 13.38
C LYS A 105 -18.24 17.02 14.33
N LEU A 106 -17.19 17.85 14.19
CA LEU A 106 -17.01 19.05 15.02
C LEU A 106 -17.61 20.34 14.39
N GLN A 107 -18.79 20.26 13.77
CA GLN A 107 -19.52 21.44 13.29
C GLN A 107 -21.01 21.48 13.64
N ASP A 108 -21.52 20.59 14.51
CA ASP A 108 -22.92 20.62 14.97
C ASP A 108 -23.03 20.99 16.46
N GLN A 109 -22.28 22.01 16.90
CA GLN A 109 -22.54 22.66 18.19
C GLN A 109 -22.05 24.12 18.18
N ILE A 110 -22.85 24.98 17.55
CA ILE A 110 -23.01 26.39 17.96
C ILE A 110 -24.21 26.42 18.90
#